data_AF-F2I1Z4-F1
#
_entry.id   AF-F2I1Z4-F1
#
_cell.length_a   1.000
_cell.length_b   1.000
_cell.length_c   1.000
_cell.angle_alpha   90.00
_cell.angle_beta   90.00
_cell.angle_gamma   90.00
#
_symmetry.space_group_name_H-M   'P 1'
#
loop_
_entity.id
_entity.type
_entity.pdbx_description
1 polymer ?
#
loop_
_entity_poly.entity_id
_entity_poly.type
_entity_poly.pdbx_seq_one_letter_code
_entity_poly.pdbx_strand_id
1 'polypeptide(L)'
;MKKIIFVLILNIIFASSSFADAAKMNAGKEIFTGKGMCASCHVLKAADSLGQVGPNLDELKPDIKKVLLSVTNGKGIMPAFGKLGMLNKTEIDIVSFYVASSAGKQ
;
A
#
# COMPACT_ATOMS: atom_id res chain seq x y z
N MET A 1 -33.24 -14.75 22.98
CA MET A 1 -33.10 -13.31 22.62
C MET A 1 -31.69 -12.77 22.87
N LYS A 2 -31.13 -12.87 24.09
CA LYS A 2 -29.75 -12.42 24.41
C LYS A 2 -28.64 -13.07 23.55
N LYS A 3 -28.78 -14.36 23.21
CA LYS A 3 -27.84 -15.10 22.33
C LYS A 3 -27.96 -14.72 20.84
N ILE A 4 -29.15 -14.32 20.39
CA ILE A 4 -29.38 -13.88 18.99
C ILE A 4 -28.82 -12.48 18.77
N ILE A 5 -28.96 -11.59 19.77
CA ILE A 5 -28.35 -10.26 19.78
C ILE A 5 -26.81 -10.36 19.77
N PHE A 6 -26.22 -11.31 20.49
CA PHE A 6 -24.76 -11.51 20.52
C PHE A 6 -24.18 -11.98 19.17
N VAL A 7 -24.91 -12.84 18.44
CA VAL A 7 -24.50 -13.32 17.10
C VAL A 7 -24.64 -12.21 16.02
N LEU A 8 -25.63 -11.32 16.16
CA LEU A 8 -25.76 -10.16 15.26
C LEU A 8 -24.62 -9.15 15.43
N ILE A 9 -24.20 -8.87 16.67
CA ILE A 9 -23.12 -7.91 16.95
C ILE A 9 -21.76 -8.41 16.42
N LEU A 10 -21.50 -9.72 16.50
CA LEU A 10 -20.24 -10.31 16.03
C LEU A 10 -20.09 -10.27 14.49
N ASN A 11 -21.19 -10.37 13.74
CA ASN A 11 -21.18 -10.30 12.27
C ASN A 11 -21.00 -8.87 11.73
N ILE A 12 -21.48 -7.85 12.46
CA ILE A 12 -21.36 -6.44 12.04
C ILE A 12 -19.89 -5.97 12.11
N ILE A 13 -19.13 -6.43 13.11
CA ILE A 13 -17.73 -6.02 13.30
C ILE A 13 -16.83 -6.56 12.18
N PHE A 14 -17.08 -7.77 11.68
CA PHE A 14 -16.25 -8.42 10.66
C PHE A 14 -16.45 -7.85 9.24
N ALA A 15 -17.66 -7.38 8.91
CA ALA A 15 -17.92 -6.74 7.62
C ALA A 15 -17.23 -5.37 7.49
N SER A 16 -17.07 -4.68 8.63
CA SER A 16 -16.53 -3.31 8.69
C SER A 16 -15.05 -3.23 8.32
N SER A 17 -14.25 -4.22 8.73
CA SER A 17 -12.80 -4.25 8.47
C SER A 17 -12.48 -4.47 6.99
N SER A 18 -13.22 -5.35 6.31
CA SER A 18 -12.98 -5.68 4.90
C SER A 18 -13.20 -4.47 3.97
N PHE A 19 -14.20 -3.63 4.26
CA PHE A 19 -14.45 -2.41 3.50
C PHE A 19 -13.35 -1.37 3.71
N ALA A 20 -12.89 -1.20 4.94
CA ALA A 20 -11.80 -0.28 5.26
C ALA A 20 -10.49 -0.70 4.56
N ASP A 21 -10.20 -2.00 4.51
CA ASP A 21 -9.03 -2.52 3.81
C ASP A 21 -9.14 -2.30 2.30
N ALA A 22 -10.30 -2.53 1.69
CA ALA A 22 -10.53 -2.26 0.27
C ALA A 22 -10.34 -0.77 -0.07
N ALA A 23 -10.92 0.13 0.74
CA ALA A 23 -10.75 1.56 0.57
C ALA A 23 -9.26 1.99 0.68
N LYS A 24 -8.54 1.40 1.64
CA LYS A 24 -7.11 1.66 1.81
C LYS A 24 -6.27 1.14 0.65
N MET A 25 -6.61 -0.02 0.10
CA MET A 25 -5.94 -0.57 -1.09
C MET A 25 -6.14 0.32 -2.31
N ASN A 26 -7.35 0.83 -2.54
CA ASN A 26 -7.64 1.75 -3.64
C ASN A 26 -6.84 3.06 -3.51
N ALA A 27 -6.87 3.68 -2.32
CA ALA A 27 -6.09 4.88 -2.04
C ALA A 27 -4.57 4.65 -2.22
N GLY A 28 -4.08 3.46 -1.85
CA GLY A 28 -2.68 3.10 -2.07
C GLY A 28 -2.31 2.91 -3.53
N LYS A 29 -3.20 2.33 -4.36
CA LYS A 29 -3.01 2.26 -5.82
C LYS A 29 -2.98 3.67 -6.44
N GLU A 30 -3.86 4.56 -5.99
CA GLU A 30 -3.88 5.96 -6.44
C GLU A 30 -2.59 6.71 -6.08
N ILE A 31 -2.07 6.54 -4.86
CA ILE A 31 -0.78 7.15 -4.47
C ILE A 31 0.35 6.54 -5.29
N PHE A 32 0.36 5.21 -5.46
CA PHE A 32 1.40 4.50 -6.20
C PHE A 32 1.50 4.94 -7.66
N THR A 33 0.36 5.15 -8.33
CA THR A 33 0.30 5.54 -9.75
C THR A 33 0.30 7.05 -9.96
N GLY A 34 -0.20 7.82 -8.99
CA GLY A 34 -0.28 9.28 -9.02
C GLY A 34 0.85 9.92 -8.22
N LYS A 35 0.53 10.51 -7.07
CA LYS A 35 1.41 11.43 -6.32
C LYS A 35 2.78 10.85 -5.96
N GLY A 36 2.87 9.55 -5.70
CA GLY A 36 4.13 8.86 -5.40
C GLY A 36 4.92 8.48 -6.65
N MET A 37 4.32 8.54 -7.84
CA MET A 37 4.92 8.19 -9.14
C MET A 37 5.68 6.86 -9.13
N CYS A 38 5.31 5.94 -8.25
CA CYS A 38 6.06 4.71 -8.02
C CYS A 38 6.03 3.81 -9.26
N ALA A 39 4.90 3.85 -9.99
CA ALA A 39 4.68 3.11 -11.23
C ALA A 39 5.67 3.44 -12.36
N SER A 40 6.23 4.66 -12.39
CA SER A 40 7.21 5.03 -13.43
C SER A 40 8.56 4.34 -13.23
N CYS A 41 8.85 3.90 -12.00
CA CYS A 41 10.15 3.32 -11.66
C CYS A 41 10.08 1.82 -11.39
N HIS A 42 8.96 1.31 -10.88
CA HIS A 42 8.85 -0.07 -10.40
C HIS A 42 7.85 -0.91 -11.19
N VAL A 43 8.17 -2.20 -11.33
CA VAL A 43 7.20 -3.23 -11.74
C VAL A 43 6.34 -3.62 -10.55
N LEU A 44 5.02 -3.59 -10.73
CA LEU A 44 4.02 -4.09 -9.79
C LEU A 44 2.73 -4.38 -10.58
N LYS A 45 2.44 -5.66 -10.81
CA LYS A 45 1.30 -6.12 -11.62
C LYS A 45 -0.04 -5.59 -11.14
N ALA A 46 -0.29 -5.59 -9.83
CA ALA A 46 -1.53 -5.06 -9.26
C ALA A 46 -1.79 -3.57 -9.59
N ALA A 47 -0.74 -2.82 -9.93
CA ALA A 47 -0.80 -1.42 -10.37
C ALA A 47 -0.66 -1.24 -11.88
N ASP A 48 -0.63 -2.34 -12.65
CA ASP A 48 -0.37 -2.35 -14.09
C ASP A 48 0.95 -1.63 -14.47
N SER A 49 1.93 -1.64 -13.56
CA SER A 49 3.18 -0.89 -13.72
C SER A 49 4.33 -1.77 -14.22
N LEU A 50 5.12 -1.22 -15.13
CA LEU A 50 6.22 -1.90 -15.83
C LEU A 50 7.56 -1.15 -15.70
N GLY A 51 7.70 -0.24 -14.74
CA GLY A 51 8.93 0.54 -14.56
C GLY A 51 10.12 -0.33 -14.18
N GLN A 52 11.29 -0.09 -14.80
CA GLN A 52 12.50 -0.92 -14.64
C GLN A 52 13.69 -0.14 -14.06
N VAL A 53 13.44 1.04 -13.51
CA VAL A 53 14.47 1.89 -12.89
C VAL A 53 14.77 1.39 -11.47
N GLY A 54 13.73 1.05 -10.73
CA GLY A 54 13.79 0.39 -9.44
C GLY A 54 13.59 -1.13 -9.57
N PRO A 55 13.79 -1.89 -8.48
CA PRO A 55 13.56 -3.32 -8.47
C PRO A 55 12.10 -3.67 -8.80
N ASN A 56 11.91 -4.85 -9.39
CA ASN A 56 10.60 -5.49 -9.54
C ASN A 56 10.02 -5.82 -8.16
N LEU A 57 8.91 -5.19 -7.80
CA LEU A 57 8.29 -5.35 -6.48
C LEU A 57 7.59 -6.70 -6.35
N ASP A 58 7.10 -7.28 -7.45
CA ASP A 58 6.48 -8.62 -7.45
C ASP A 58 7.47 -9.73 -7.14
N GLU A 59 8.73 -9.55 -7.53
CA GLU A 59 9.83 -10.46 -7.20
C GLU A 59 10.36 -10.18 -5.79
N LEU A 60 10.59 -8.90 -5.47
CA LEU A 60 11.21 -8.49 -4.21
C LEU A 60 10.32 -8.78 -2.98
N LYS A 61 8.99 -8.67 -3.13
CA LYS A 61 7.99 -8.89 -2.08
C LYS A 61 8.36 -8.24 -0.74
N PRO A 62 8.63 -6.92 -0.71
CA PRO A 62 9.09 -6.25 0.50
C PRO A 62 7.99 -6.25 1.56
N ASP A 63 8.38 -6.41 2.83
CA ASP A 63 7.46 -6.15 3.94
C ASP A 63 7.16 -4.65 4.07
N ILE A 64 6.06 -4.33 4.76
CA ILE A 64 5.59 -2.96 4.93
C ILE A 64 6.63 -2.02 5.57
N LYS A 65 7.48 -2.52 6.47
CA LYS A 65 8.49 -1.68 7.15
C LYS A 65 9.59 -1.28 6.18
N LYS A 66 10.03 -2.20 5.31
CA LYS A 66 11.01 -1.90 4.25
C LYS A 66 10.48 -0.87 3.27
N VAL A 67 9.22 -0.97 2.86
CA VAL A 67 8.60 0.02 1.97
C VAL A 67 8.54 1.38 2.66
N LEU A 68 8.04 1.42 3.90
CA LEU A 68 7.91 2.65 4.68
C LEU A 68 9.25 3.37 4.84
N LEU A 69 10.31 2.64 5.21
CA LEU A 69 11.65 3.21 5.36
C LEU A 69 12.19 3.74 4.03
N SER A 70 11.98 3.01 2.93
CA SER A 70 12.48 3.40 1.60
C SER A 70 11.74 4.62 1.06
N VAL A 71 10.41 4.67 1.18
CA VAL A 71 9.60 5.82 0.75
C VAL A 71 9.87 7.06 1.61
N THR A 72 10.08 6.88 2.92
CA THR A 72 10.37 8.01 3.81
C THR A 72 11.77 8.59 3.55
N ASN A 73 12.78 7.73 3.46
CA ASN A 73 14.18 8.14 3.48
C ASN A 73 14.87 8.16 2.12
N GLY A 74 14.24 7.58 1.09
CA GLY A 74 14.87 7.33 -0.19
C GLY A 74 15.87 6.17 -0.13
N LYS A 75 16.33 5.73 -1.30
CA LYS A 75 17.38 4.71 -1.45
C LYS A 75 18.05 4.80 -2.81
N GLY A 76 19.34 5.11 -2.84
CA GLY A 76 20.06 5.33 -4.10
C GLY A 76 19.42 6.46 -4.89
N ILE A 77 18.96 6.18 -6.11
CA ILE A 77 18.26 7.15 -6.96
C ILE A 77 16.78 7.36 -6.57
N MET A 78 16.21 6.51 -5.69
CA MET A 78 14.83 6.66 -5.23
C MET A 78 14.72 7.90 -4.34
N PRO A 79 13.89 8.90 -4.68
CA PRO A 79 13.73 10.10 -3.87
C PRO A 79 13.23 9.80 -2.46
N ALA A 80 13.62 10.65 -1.50
CA ALA A 80 13.13 10.57 -0.14
C ALA A 80 11.76 11.26 0.00
N PHE A 81 10.71 10.67 -0.59
CA PHE A 81 9.37 11.28 -0.71
C PHE A 81 8.83 11.85 0.61
N GLY A 82 9.07 11.17 1.74
CA GLY A 82 8.69 11.68 3.06
C GLY A 82 9.51 12.89 3.50
N LYS A 83 10.84 12.81 3.43
CA LYS A 83 11.73 13.92 3.83
C LYS A 83 11.65 15.13 2.91
N LEU A 84 11.34 14.91 1.63
CA LEU A 84 11.09 15.98 0.66
C LEU A 84 9.71 16.62 0.82
N GLY A 85 8.87 16.09 1.72
CA GLY A 85 7.51 16.58 1.93
C GLY A 85 6.56 16.31 0.76
N MET A 86 6.98 15.47 -0.21
CA MET A 86 6.13 15.08 -1.33
C MET A 86 4.97 14.23 -0.82
N LEU A 87 5.23 13.25 0.06
CA LEU A 87 4.18 12.46 0.72
C LEU A 87 4.17 12.74 2.22
N ASN A 88 2.97 12.89 2.78
CA ASN A 88 2.79 12.96 4.22
C ASN A 88 2.79 11.55 4.85
N LYS A 89 2.86 11.48 6.19
CA LYS A 89 2.94 10.20 6.91
C LYS A 89 1.78 9.25 6.57
N THR A 90 0.55 9.75 6.47
CA THR A 90 -0.62 8.94 6.14
C THR A 90 -0.52 8.36 4.74
N GLU A 91 -0.10 9.16 3.76
CA GLU A 91 0.10 8.70 2.37
C GLU A 91 1.20 7.63 2.30
N ILE A 92 2.29 7.80 3.05
CA ILE A 92 3.37 6.80 3.15
C ILE A 92 2.84 5.50 3.76
N ASP A 93 2.07 5.58 4.84
CA ASP A 93 1.50 4.40 5.50
C ASP A 93 0.54 3.64 4.56
N ILE A 94 -0.27 4.37 3.77
CA ILE A 94 -1.21 3.81 2.80
C ILE A 94 -0.48 3.15 1.63
N VAL A 95 0.46 3.84 0.97
CA VAL A 95 1.18 3.27 -0.18
C VAL A 95 2.09 2.10 0.24
N SER A 96 2.66 2.16 1.44
CA SER A 96 3.48 1.05 1.98
C SER A 96 2.63 -0.18 2.24
N PHE A 97 1.43 0.00 2.79
CA PHE A 97 0.47 -1.09 2.95
C PHE A 97 0.06 -1.68 1.61
N TYR A 98 -0.23 -0.85 0.63
CA TYR A 98 -0.62 -1.30 -0.71
C TYR A 98 0.48 -2.12 -1.39
N VAL A 99 1.73 -1.63 -1.40
CA VAL A 99 2.86 -2.35 -2.02
C VAL A 99 3.09 -3.69 -1.35
N ALA A 100 3.18 -3.74 -0.02
CA ALA A 100 3.43 -4.98 0.70
C ALA A 100 2.27 -5.98 0.56
N SER A 101 1.03 -5.49 0.49
CA SER A 101 -0.16 -6.33 0.31
C SER A 101 -0.35 -6.81 -1.13
N SER A 102 0.21 -6.12 -2.12
CA SER A 102 0.02 -6.41 -3.55
C SER A 102 1.17 -7.17 -4.19
N ALA A 103 2.39 -7.00 -3.68
CA ALA A 103 3.59 -7.57 -4.29
C ALA A 103 3.47 -9.10 -4.48
N GLY A 104 3.65 -9.55 -5.72
CA GLY A 104 3.60 -10.96 -6.09
C GLY A 104 2.18 -11.49 -6.31
N LYS A 105 1.18 -10.61 -6.34
CA LYS A 105 -0.22 -10.92 -6.65
C LYS A 105 -0.61 -10.37 -8.02
N GLN A 106 -1.72 -10.87 -8.55
CA GLN A 106 -2.33 -10.41 -9.80
C GLN A 106 -3.36 -9.35 -9.50
#